data_AF-A0A558FLP5-F1
#
_entry.id   AF-A0A558FLP5-F1
#
_cell.length_a   1.000
_cell.length_b   1.000
_cell.length_c   1.000
_cell.angle_alpha   90.00
_cell.angle_beta   90.00
_cell.angle_gamma   90.00
#
_symmetry.space_group_name_H-M   'P 1'
#
loop_
_entity.id
_entity.type
_entity.pdbx_description
1 polymer ?
#
loop_
_entity_poly.entity_id
_entity_poly.type
_entity_poly.pdbx_seq_one_letter_code
_entity_poly.pdbx_strand_id
1 'polypeptide(L)'
;MSPREIRIATRKSALALWQAEYVKARLEQAHPGLAVTLVPMVSRGDKLLDSPLSKIGGKGLFVKELETALLENEADIAVHSMKDVPMDFPEGLGLFCICEREDPRDAFVSNTYASLDELPQGSVVGTSSLRRQAQLLTRRPDLQIRFLRGNVNTRLAKLDAGEYDAIILAAAGLIRLGFEDRISSSISVDDSLPAGGQGAVGIECRSADNDIHALLAPLHHQDTATRVTAERALNKHLNGGCQVPIACYAVLEGEQIWLRGLVGDPKGGLLLRAEARAPRSDAEALGVQVAEDLLGQGANDILKSVYGEAGHE
;
A
#
# COMPACT_ATOMS: atom_id res chain seq x y z
N MET A 1 -9.16 -38.64 8.31
CA MET A 1 -9.26 -37.21 8.68
C MET A 1 -9.60 -36.47 7.41
N SER A 2 -10.67 -35.68 7.41
CA SER A 2 -11.00 -34.83 6.25
C SER A 2 -9.83 -33.87 5.99
N PRO A 3 -9.46 -33.59 4.73
CA PRO A 3 -8.41 -32.62 4.44
C PRO A 3 -8.79 -31.28 5.07
N ARG A 4 -7.84 -30.65 5.79
CA ARG A 4 -8.04 -29.34 6.41
C ARG A 4 -8.23 -28.32 5.30
N GLU A 5 -9.40 -27.72 5.25
CA GLU A 5 -9.71 -26.62 4.34
C GLU A 5 -9.17 -25.31 4.93
N ILE A 6 -8.54 -24.49 4.10
CA ILE A 6 -8.08 -23.14 4.47
C ILE A 6 -9.02 -22.10 3.87
N ARG A 7 -9.59 -21.24 4.72
CA ARG A 7 -10.50 -20.18 4.31
C ARG A 7 -9.77 -18.84 4.28
N ILE A 8 -9.78 -18.19 3.13
CA ILE A 8 -9.13 -16.90 2.89
C ILE A 8 -10.16 -15.77 2.95
N ALA A 9 -10.11 -14.94 3.99
CA ALA A 9 -10.85 -13.69 4.03
C ALA A 9 -10.24 -12.69 3.03
N THR A 10 -11.09 -12.12 2.19
CA THR A 10 -10.67 -11.10 1.21
C THR A 10 -11.79 -10.10 0.91
N ARG A 11 -11.44 -8.92 0.42
CA ARG A 11 -12.42 -7.95 -0.08
C ARG A 11 -12.96 -8.36 -1.45
N LYS A 12 -14.16 -7.87 -1.80
CA LYS A 12 -14.83 -8.16 -3.09
C LYS A 12 -14.29 -7.40 -4.31
N SER A 13 -13.36 -6.46 -4.14
CA SER A 13 -12.78 -5.74 -5.28
C SER A 13 -11.97 -6.70 -6.18
N ALA A 14 -11.96 -6.46 -7.50
CA ALA A 14 -11.25 -7.33 -8.45
C ALA A 14 -9.77 -7.55 -8.07
N LEU A 15 -9.07 -6.50 -7.61
CA LEU A 15 -7.68 -6.61 -7.17
C LEU A 15 -7.53 -7.46 -5.91
N ALA A 16 -8.43 -7.33 -4.94
CA ALA A 16 -8.39 -8.12 -3.71
C ALA A 16 -8.70 -9.60 -3.96
N LEU A 17 -9.66 -9.88 -4.85
CA LEU A 17 -9.95 -11.25 -5.30
C LEU A 17 -8.75 -11.85 -6.03
N TRP A 18 -8.11 -11.08 -6.94
CA TRP A 18 -6.88 -11.52 -7.59
C TRP A 18 -5.79 -11.87 -6.57
N GLN A 19 -5.60 -11.05 -5.54
CA GLN A 19 -4.58 -11.30 -4.51
C GLN A 19 -4.89 -12.57 -3.70
N ALA A 20 -6.17 -12.81 -3.40
CA ALA A 20 -6.59 -14.01 -2.70
C ALA A 20 -6.43 -15.27 -3.56
N GLU A 21 -6.77 -15.20 -4.85
CA GLU A 21 -6.54 -16.29 -5.81
C GLU A 21 -5.04 -16.56 -6.01
N TYR A 22 -4.21 -15.51 -6.04
CA TYR A 22 -2.75 -15.65 -6.07
C TYR A 22 -2.24 -16.43 -4.84
N VAL A 23 -2.67 -16.06 -3.63
CA VAL A 23 -2.27 -16.77 -2.41
C VAL A 23 -2.79 -18.20 -2.40
N LYS A 24 -4.04 -18.42 -2.82
CA LYS A 24 -4.64 -19.75 -2.97
C LYS A 24 -3.80 -20.63 -3.90
N ALA A 25 -3.52 -20.17 -5.11
CA ALA A 25 -2.75 -20.93 -6.09
C ALA A 25 -1.36 -21.31 -5.55
N ARG A 26 -0.71 -20.38 -4.83
CA ARG A 26 0.59 -20.63 -4.20
C ARG A 26 0.52 -21.65 -3.06
N LEU A 27 -0.54 -21.63 -2.25
CA LEU A 27 -0.79 -22.63 -1.20
C LEU A 27 -1.03 -24.02 -1.81
N GLU A 28 -1.91 -24.12 -2.81
CA GLU A 28 -2.24 -25.38 -3.48
C GLU A 28 -1.01 -25.97 -4.22
N GLN A 29 -0.15 -25.11 -4.78
CA GLN A 29 1.11 -25.52 -5.39
C GLN A 29 2.12 -26.05 -4.38
N ALA A 30 2.25 -25.39 -3.22
CA ALA A 30 3.20 -25.79 -2.18
C ALA A 30 2.73 -27.04 -1.41
N HIS A 31 1.42 -27.26 -1.32
CA HIS A 31 0.81 -28.31 -0.50
C HIS A 31 -0.22 -29.11 -1.31
N PRO A 32 0.21 -30.12 -2.10
CA PRO A 32 -0.70 -30.93 -2.90
C PRO A 32 -1.80 -31.59 -2.06
N GLY A 33 -3.06 -31.37 -2.45
CA GLY A 33 -4.23 -31.91 -1.74
C GLY A 33 -4.79 -31.00 -0.64
N LEU A 34 -4.18 -29.83 -0.39
CA LEU A 34 -4.77 -28.79 0.45
C LEU A 34 -6.00 -28.19 -0.25
N ALA A 35 -7.13 -28.14 0.43
CA ALA A 35 -8.32 -27.45 -0.06
C ALA A 35 -8.28 -26.00 0.40
N VAL A 36 -8.49 -25.05 -0.52
CA VAL A 36 -8.49 -23.62 -0.20
C VAL A 36 -9.74 -22.93 -0.79
N THR A 37 -10.47 -22.21 0.05
CA THR A 37 -11.66 -21.45 -0.34
C THR A 37 -11.55 -19.98 0.01
N LEU A 38 -12.24 -19.15 -0.78
CA LEU A 38 -12.30 -17.72 -0.55
C LEU A 38 -13.57 -17.38 0.23
N VAL A 39 -13.46 -16.44 1.15
CA VAL A 39 -14.57 -15.87 1.92
C VAL A 39 -14.64 -14.36 1.61
N PRO A 40 -15.35 -13.95 0.54
CA PRO A 40 -15.37 -12.56 0.10
C PRO A 40 -16.27 -11.68 0.98
N MET A 41 -15.71 -10.60 1.50
CA MET A 41 -16.35 -9.70 2.46
C MET A 41 -16.47 -8.28 1.91
N VAL A 42 -17.44 -7.52 2.45
CA VAL A 42 -17.63 -6.10 2.12
C VAL A 42 -17.12 -5.27 3.29
N SER A 43 -16.05 -4.51 3.07
CA SER A 43 -15.51 -3.61 4.10
C SER A 43 -16.30 -2.32 4.19
N ARG A 44 -16.23 -1.61 5.32
CA ARG A 44 -16.82 -0.26 5.44
C ARG A 44 -16.26 0.72 4.41
N GLY A 45 -14.96 0.61 4.07
CA GLY A 45 -14.33 1.40 3.03
C GLY A 45 -14.89 1.15 1.62
N ASP A 46 -15.49 -0.02 1.36
CA ASP A 46 -16.18 -0.32 0.10
C ASP A 46 -17.58 0.33 0.02
N LYS A 47 -18.20 0.60 1.17
CA LYS A 47 -19.53 1.24 1.26
C LYS A 47 -19.48 2.76 1.21
N LEU A 48 -18.39 3.37 1.71
CA LEU A 48 -18.24 4.82 1.87
C LEU A 48 -17.38 5.44 0.76
N LEU A 49 -17.93 5.55 -0.45
CA LEU A 49 -17.21 6.06 -1.62
C LEU A 49 -17.19 7.61 -1.69
N ASP A 50 -18.15 8.30 -1.07
CA ASP A 50 -18.47 9.71 -1.38
C ASP A 50 -17.75 10.79 -0.53
N SER A 51 -16.99 10.43 0.52
CA SER A 51 -16.33 11.41 1.42
C SER A 51 -14.82 11.20 1.52
N PRO A 52 -13.93 12.22 1.50
CA PRO A 52 -12.46 12.06 1.57
C PRO A 52 -11.97 11.13 2.68
N LEU A 53 -10.85 10.42 2.46
CA LEU A 53 -10.46 9.30 3.33
C LEU A 53 -10.06 9.90 4.69
N SER A 54 -9.35 11.04 4.61
CA SER A 54 -9.03 11.96 5.71
C SER A 54 -10.25 12.34 6.55
N LYS A 55 -11.40 12.58 5.92
CA LYS A 55 -12.64 13.00 6.60
C LYS A 55 -13.47 11.84 7.17
N ILE A 56 -13.31 10.62 6.70
CA ILE A 56 -14.11 9.47 7.18
C ILE A 56 -13.63 8.99 8.56
N GLY A 57 -12.36 9.18 8.91
CA GLY A 57 -11.77 8.71 10.16
C GLY A 57 -11.77 7.19 10.33
N GLY A 58 -10.90 6.68 11.20
CA GLY A 58 -10.81 5.26 11.56
C GLY A 58 -9.63 4.53 10.90
N LYS A 59 -8.67 4.10 11.74
CA LYS A 59 -7.64 3.14 11.34
C LYS A 59 -8.32 1.83 10.90
N GLY A 60 -7.86 1.22 9.80
CA GLY A 60 -8.32 -0.12 9.39
C GLY A 60 -9.65 -0.21 8.62
N LEU A 61 -10.11 0.86 7.94
CA LEU A 61 -11.38 0.88 7.16
C LEU A 61 -11.57 -0.26 6.15
N PHE A 62 -10.48 -0.90 5.72
CA PHE A 62 -10.47 -2.00 4.75
C PHE A 62 -10.11 -3.36 5.36
N VAL A 63 -9.79 -3.41 6.65
CA VAL A 63 -9.18 -4.59 7.30
C VAL A 63 -10.05 -5.11 8.44
N LYS A 64 -10.80 -4.24 9.13
CA LYS A 64 -11.58 -4.60 10.32
C LYS A 64 -12.53 -5.80 10.11
N GLU A 65 -13.28 -5.84 9.01
CA GLU A 65 -14.17 -6.97 8.74
C GLU A 65 -13.41 -8.28 8.51
N LEU A 66 -12.20 -8.21 7.97
CA LEU A 66 -11.33 -9.38 7.78
C LEU A 66 -10.75 -9.85 9.13
N GLU A 67 -10.32 -8.92 9.98
CA GLU A 67 -9.84 -9.20 11.35
C GLU A 67 -10.93 -9.87 12.20
N THR A 68 -12.18 -9.39 12.13
CA THR A 68 -13.32 -10.01 12.80
C THR A 68 -13.51 -11.46 12.35
N ALA A 69 -13.43 -11.74 11.05
CA ALA A 69 -13.54 -13.09 10.52
C ALA A 69 -12.45 -14.04 11.04
N LEU A 70 -11.22 -13.53 11.23
CA LEU A 70 -10.12 -14.31 11.80
C LEU A 70 -10.35 -14.62 13.28
N LEU A 71 -10.82 -13.64 14.06
CA LEU A 71 -11.09 -13.77 15.49
C LEU A 71 -12.29 -14.67 15.78
N GLU A 72 -13.33 -14.60 14.94
CA GLU A 72 -14.55 -15.41 15.05
C GLU A 72 -14.39 -16.80 14.42
N ASN A 73 -13.20 -17.14 13.91
CA ASN A 73 -12.90 -18.39 13.22
C ASN A 73 -13.78 -18.65 11.99
N GLU A 74 -14.28 -17.59 11.34
CA GLU A 74 -14.97 -17.65 10.05
C GLU A 74 -13.99 -17.78 8.87
N ALA A 75 -12.75 -17.31 9.07
CA ALA A 75 -11.63 -17.47 8.15
C ALA A 75 -10.36 -17.88 8.90
N ASP A 76 -9.36 -18.33 8.16
CA ASP A 76 -8.08 -18.81 8.72
C ASP A 76 -6.93 -17.86 8.43
N ILE A 77 -6.95 -17.23 7.24
CA ILE A 77 -6.01 -16.18 6.85
C ILE A 77 -6.75 -15.02 6.18
N ALA A 78 -6.19 -13.82 6.26
CA ALA A 78 -6.66 -12.65 5.52
C ALA A 78 -5.54 -12.13 4.60
N VAL A 79 -5.90 -11.73 3.38
CA VAL A 79 -4.95 -11.31 2.34
C VAL A 79 -5.08 -9.82 2.06
N HIS A 80 -3.95 -9.12 2.05
CA HIS A 80 -3.90 -7.67 1.96
C HIS A 80 -2.84 -7.18 0.98
N SER A 81 -3.08 -6.01 0.40
CA SER A 81 -1.98 -5.18 -0.12
C SER A 81 -1.21 -4.59 1.06
N MET A 82 0.10 -4.78 1.13
CA MET A 82 0.88 -4.39 2.32
C MET A 82 0.80 -2.90 2.68
N LYS A 83 0.62 -2.02 1.69
CA LYS A 83 0.43 -0.57 1.91
C LYS A 83 -0.87 -0.20 2.63
N ASP A 84 -1.84 -1.12 2.67
CA ASP A 84 -3.15 -0.94 3.29
C ASP A 84 -3.24 -1.61 4.66
N VAL A 85 -2.20 -2.35 5.07
CA VAL A 85 -2.14 -3.07 6.36
C VAL A 85 -1.79 -2.09 7.49
N PRO A 86 -2.63 -1.98 8.53
CA PRO A 86 -2.34 -1.19 9.73
C PRO A 86 -0.98 -1.52 10.35
N MET A 87 -0.44 -0.56 11.12
CA MET A 87 0.83 -0.75 11.83
C MET A 87 0.66 -1.55 13.13
N ASP A 88 -0.54 -1.49 13.70
CA ASP A 88 -0.94 -2.20 14.92
C ASP A 88 -2.02 -3.22 14.56
N PHE A 89 -1.98 -4.38 15.20
CA PHE A 89 -2.96 -5.45 15.03
C PHE A 89 -3.77 -5.62 16.32
N PRO A 90 -5.02 -6.09 16.23
CA PRO A 90 -5.77 -6.56 17.40
C PRO A 90 -4.99 -7.66 18.15
N GLU A 91 -5.24 -7.78 19.45
CA GLU A 91 -4.68 -8.87 20.24
C GLU A 91 -5.03 -10.23 19.63
N GLY A 92 -4.04 -11.11 19.48
CA GLY A 92 -4.21 -12.44 18.91
C GLY A 92 -4.08 -12.52 17.38
N LEU A 93 -3.93 -11.40 16.67
CA LEU A 93 -3.66 -11.35 15.22
C LEU A 93 -2.26 -10.81 14.93
N GLY A 94 -1.77 -11.09 13.72
CA GLY A 94 -0.51 -10.55 13.23
C GLY A 94 -0.25 -10.85 11.76
N LEU A 95 0.74 -10.15 11.19
CA LEU A 95 1.25 -10.37 9.84
C LEU A 95 2.35 -11.44 9.87
N PHE A 96 2.08 -12.61 9.31
CA PHE A 96 3.00 -13.76 9.38
C PHE A 96 3.64 -14.12 8.04
N CYS A 97 3.07 -13.68 6.92
CA CYS A 97 3.68 -13.90 5.61
C CYS A 97 3.66 -12.64 4.75
N ILE A 98 4.81 -12.37 4.11
CA ILE A 98 4.96 -11.32 3.11
C ILE A 98 5.46 -12.01 1.84
N CYS A 99 4.64 -11.96 0.79
CA CYS A 99 4.94 -12.58 -0.49
C CYS A 99 6.01 -11.78 -1.24
N GLU A 100 6.54 -12.36 -2.31
CA GLU A 100 7.45 -11.68 -3.24
C GLU A 100 6.82 -10.36 -3.76
N ARG A 101 7.68 -9.33 -3.89
CA ARG A 101 7.24 -7.96 -4.21
C ARG A 101 7.17 -7.79 -5.72
N GLU A 102 6.01 -7.35 -6.21
CA GLU A 102 5.84 -6.90 -7.59
C GLU A 102 6.44 -5.48 -7.78
N ASP A 103 6.40 -4.93 -8.99
CA ASP A 103 6.82 -3.55 -9.27
C ASP A 103 6.26 -2.53 -8.25
N PRO A 104 7.12 -1.91 -7.42
CA PRO A 104 6.70 -1.01 -6.36
C PRO A 104 6.41 0.41 -6.87
N ARG A 105 6.68 0.72 -8.14
CA ARG A 105 6.58 2.07 -8.70
C ARG A 105 5.14 2.54 -8.83
N ASP A 106 5.00 3.87 -8.87
CA ASP A 106 3.77 4.49 -9.35
C ASP A 106 3.76 4.48 -10.88
N ALA A 107 2.57 4.30 -11.45
CA ALA A 107 2.32 4.33 -12.88
C ALA A 107 1.59 5.63 -13.25
N PHE A 108 2.11 6.31 -14.26
CA PHE A 108 1.42 7.37 -14.97
C PHE A 108 0.51 6.74 -16.02
N VAL A 109 -0.78 7.10 -15.99
CA VAL A 109 -1.80 6.53 -16.86
C VAL A 109 -2.56 7.69 -17.52
N SER A 110 -2.45 7.80 -18.83
CA SER A 110 -3.14 8.79 -19.65
C SER A 110 -3.54 8.19 -20.99
N ASN A 111 -4.66 8.65 -21.53
CA ASN A 111 -5.10 8.28 -22.88
C ASN A 111 -4.41 9.10 -23.98
N THR A 112 -3.77 10.21 -23.62
CA THR A 112 -3.29 11.22 -24.58
C THR A 112 -1.78 11.45 -24.48
N TYR A 113 -1.23 11.49 -23.27
CA TYR A 113 0.17 11.86 -23.02
C TYR A 113 0.99 10.62 -22.63
N ALA A 114 2.26 10.56 -23.02
CA ALA A 114 3.11 9.41 -22.69
C ALA A 114 3.74 9.52 -21.29
N SER A 115 3.93 10.74 -20.80
CA SER A 115 4.61 10.99 -19.53
C SER A 115 4.07 12.21 -18.78
N LEU A 116 4.44 12.30 -17.49
CA LEU A 116 4.10 13.44 -16.65
C LEU A 116 4.67 14.76 -17.21
N ASP A 117 5.83 14.72 -17.86
CA ASP A 117 6.52 15.91 -18.38
C ASP A 117 5.84 16.48 -19.63
N GLU A 118 5.09 15.65 -20.36
CA GLU A 118 4.33 16.07 -21.54
C GLU A 118 3.00 16.75 -21.21
N LEU A 119 2.55 16.69 -19.96
CA LEU A 119 1.30 17.35 -19.56
C LEU A 119 1.40 18.88 -19.74
N PRO A 120 0.45 19.50 -20.46
CA PRO A 120 0.34 20.95 -20.53
C PRO A 120 0.19 21.61 -19.16
N GLN A 121 0.49 22.91 -19.12
CA GLN A 121 0.28 23.71 -17.92
C GLN A 121 -1.19 23.69 -17.49
N GLY A 122 -1.46 23.44 -16.21
CA GLY A 122 -2.82 23.41 -15.68
C GLY A 122 -3.59 22.11 -15.92
N SER A 123 -2.94 21.07 -16.48
CA SER A 123 -3.56 19.75 -16.65
C SER A 123 -4.06 19.15 -15.34
N VAL A 124 -5.14 18.37 -15.46
CA VAL A 124 -5.85 17.74 -14.35
C VAL A 124 -5.33 16.33 -14.11
N VAL A 125 -4.72 16.11 -12.94
CA VAL A 125 -4.20 14.78 -12.54
C VAL A 125 -5.01 14.19 -11.39
N GLY A 126 -5.53 12.98 -11.61
CA GLY A 126 -6.35 12.26 -10.65
C GLY A 126 -5.54 11.44 -9.63
N THR A 127 -5.62 11.82 -8.35
CA THR A 127 -5.13 10.99 -7.23
C THR A 127 -5.79 11.41 -5.91
N SER A 128 -6.04 10.44 -5.02
CA SER A 128 -6.46 10.69 -3.63
C SER A 128 -5.34 10.47 -2.61
N SER A 129 -4.12 10.18 -3.08
CA SER A 129 -2.96 9.95 -2.21
C SER A 129 -2.23 11.26 -1.98
N LEU A 130 -2.21 11.72 -0.72
CA LEU A 130 -1.45 12.92 -0.32
C LEU A 130 0.05 12.74 -0.57
N ARG A 131 0.57 11.51 -0.43
CA ARG A 131 1.95 11.15 -0.80
C ARG A 131 2.26 11.48 -2.26
N ARG A 132 1.39 11.06 -3.19
CA ARG A 132 1.56 11.35 -4.62
C ARG A 132 1.39 12.82 -4.90
N GLN A 133 0.37 13.44 -4.32
CA GLN A 133 0.06 14.86 -4.50
C GLN A 133 1.25 15.75 -4.10
N ALA A 134 1.82 15.55 -2.91
CA ALA A 134 2.96 16.34 -2.44
C ALA A 134 4.16 16.23 -3.39
N GLN A 135 4.49 15.03 -3.84
CA GLN A 135 5.62 14.81 -4.76
C GLN A 135 5.38 15.40 -6.15
N LEU A 136 4.15 15.24 -6.69
CA LEU A 136 3.77 15.83 -7.97
C LEU A 136 3.83 17.36 -7.92
N LEU A 137 3.25 17.99 -6.91
CA LEU A 137 3.16 19.45 -6.82
C LEU A 137 4.52 20.11 -6.56
N THR A 138 5.47 19.41 -5.94
CA THR A 138 6.84 19.93 -5.82
C THR A 138 7.58 19.94 -7.16
N ARG A 139 7.35 18.95 -8.04
CA ARG A 139 7.98 18.89 -9.37
C ARG A 139 7.24 19.73 -10.41
N ARG A 140 5.91 19.72 -10.36
CA ARG A 140 5.00 20.34 -11.32
C ARG A 140 3.91 21.12 -10.56
N PRO A 141 4.27 22.26 -9.96
CA PRO A 141 3.34 23.09 -9.17
C PRO A 141 2.20 23.69 -10.01
N ASP A 142 2.30 23.62 -11.33
CA ASP A 142 1.29 24.07 -12.27
C ASP A 142 0.13 23.09 -12.49
N LEU A 143 0.25 21.83 -12.06
CA LEU A 143 -0.79 20.82 -12.26
C LEU A 143 -1.97 21.00 -11.30
N GLN A 144 -3.18 20.68 -11.77
CA GLN A 144 -4.39 20.63 -10.95
C GLN A 144 -4.60 19.21 -10.42
N ILE A 145 -4.28 18.97 -9.15
CA ILE A 145 -4.55 17.67 -8.52
C ILE A 145 -6.02 17.59 -8.12
N ARG A 146 -6.75 16.62 -8.67
CA ARG A 146 -8.15 16.34 -8.34
C ARG A 146 -8.32 14.97 -7.69
N PHE A 147 -9.22 14.91 -6.74
CA PHE A 147 -9.49 13.69 -5.98
C PHE A 147 -10.02 12.58 -6.88
N LEU A 148 -9.49 11.36 -6.75
CA LEU A 148 -9.88 10.20 -7.57
C LEU A 148 -10.08 8.94 -6.73
N ARG A 149 -11.32 8.47 -6.71
CA ARG A 149 -11.77 7.30 -5.96
C ARG A 149 -12.45 6.24 -6.80
N GLY A 150 -12.59 5.08 -6.16
CA GLY A 150 -13.08 3.84 -6.74
C GLY A 150 -11.99 2.77 -6.74
N ASN A 151 -12.37 1.56 -7.14
CA ASN A 151 -11.41 0.51 -7.47
C ASN A 151 -10.68 0.87 -8.79
N VAL A 152 -9.71 0.05 -9.21
CA VAL A 152 -8.89 0.32 -10.41
C VAL A 152 -9.77 0.52 -11.65
N ASN A 153 -10.73 -0.36 -11.89
CA ASN A 153 -11.63 -0.29 -13.05
C ASN A 153 -12.44 1.03 -13.07
N THR A 154 -13.03 1.43 -11.94
CA THR A 154 -13.78 2.70 -11.86
C THR A 154 -12.88 3.89 -12.16
N ARG A 155 -11.62 3.88 -11.69
CA ARG A 155 -10.68 4.97 -11.93
C ARG A 155 -10.27 5.07 -13.39
N LEU A 156 -10.01 3.93 -14.04
CA LEU A 156 -9.73 3.89 -15.48
C LEU A 156 -10.94 4.37 -16.29
N ALA A 157 -12.16 3.97 -15.92
CA ALA A 157 -13.37 4.44 -16.59
C ALA A 157 -13.55 5.96 -16.50
N LYS A 158 -13.23 6.58 -15.35
CA LYS A 158 -13.26 8.05 -15.20
C LYS A 158 -12.22 8.76 -16.06
N LEU A 159 -11.02 8.18 -16.19
CA LEU A 159 -10.03 8.67 -17.15
C LEU A 159 -10.55 8.57 -18.58
N ASP A 160 -11.15 7.43 -18.95
CA ASP A 160 -11.72 7.18 -20.28
C ASP A 160 -12.89 8.11 -20.60
N ALA A 161 -13.64 8.55 -19.58
CA ALA A 161 -14.70 9.55 -19.70
C ALA A 161 -14.18 11.00 -19.84
N GLY A 162 -12.86 11.22 -19.76
CA GLY A 162 -12.25 12.55 -19.87
C GLY A 162 -12.37 13.41 -18.61
N GLU A 163 -12.64 12.83 -17.44
CA GLU A 163 -12.70 13.58 -16.17
C GLU A 163 -11.31 14.07 -15.72
N TYR A 164 -10.24 13.45 -16.23
CA TYR A 164 -8.84 13.74 -15.90
C TYR A 164 -7.98 13.65 -17.18
N ASP A 165 -6.91 14.44 -17.27
CA ASP A 165 -5.91 14.32 -18.35
C ASP A 165 -5.00 13.11 -18.10
N ALA A 166 -4.74 12.81 -16.83
CA ALA A 166 -3.98 11.64 -16.39
C ALA A 166 -4.41 11.22 -14.98
N ILE A 167 -4.13 9.98 -14.60
CA ILE A 167 -4.29 9.48 -13.24
C ILE A 167 -3.02 8.76 -12.79
N ILE A 168 -2.75 8.75 -11.49
CA ILE A 168 -1.63 8.00 -10.94
C ILE A 168 -2.14 6.76 -10.20
N LEU A 169 -1.66 5.58 -10.60
CA LEU A 169 -1.98 4.29 -10.00
C LEU A 169 -0.70 3.57 -9.54
N ALA A 170 -0.84 2.45 -8.82
CA ALA A 170 0.33 1.61 -8.50
C ALA A 170 0.54 0.63 -9.65
N ALA A 171 1.77 0.48 -10.15
CA ALA A 171 2.07 -0.40 -11.28
C ALA A 171 1.63 -1.84 -11.00
N ALA A 172 1.99 -2.39 -9.83
CA ALA A 172 1.55 -3.72 -9.41
C ALA A 172 0.02 -3.92 -9.46
N GLY A 173 -0.79 -2.90 -9.20
CA GLY A 173 -2.25 -3.02 -9.26
C GLY A 173 -2.77 -3.18 -10.69
N LEU A 174 -2.11 -2.56 -11.67
CA LEU A 174 -2.44 -2.66 -13.08
C LEU A 174 -1.96 -4.00 -13.65
N ILE A 175 -0.70 -4.38 -13.36
CA ILE A 175 -0.10 -5.65 -13.79
C ILE A 175 -0.96 -6.83 -13.36
N ARG A 176 -1.30 -6.90 -12.07
CA ARG A 176 -2.14 -7.98 -11.52
C ARG A 176 -3.50 -8.11 -12.20
N LEU A 177 -4.06 -7.00 -12.68
CA LEU A 177 -5.37 -7.00 -13.34
C LEU A 177 -5.29 -7.16 -14.86
N GLY A 178 -4.09 -7.38 -15.44
CA GLY A 178 -3.90 -7.48 -16.88
C GLY A 178 -4.07 -6.13 -17.60
N PHE A 179 -3.73 -5.03 -16.92
CA PHE A 179 -3.81 -3.66 -17.45
C PHE A 179 -2.43 -3.04 -17.67
N GLU A 180 -1.41 -3.85 -17.99
CA GLU A 180 -0.06 -3.38 -18.28
C GLU A 180 -0.05 -2.35 -19.41
N ASP A 181 -0.84 -2.58 -20.46
CA ASP A 181 -0.96 -1.69 -21.62
C ASP A 181 -1.55 -0.31 -21.26
N ARG A 182 -2.16 -0.16 -20.08
CA ARG A 182 -2.63 1.14 -19.56
C ARG A 182 -1.52 1.95 -18.90
N ILE A 183 -0.34 1.37 -18.66
CA ILE A 183 0.81 2.09 -18.09
C ILE A 183 1.50 2.87 -19.21
N SER A 184 1.15 4.15 -19.35
CA SER A 184 1.79 5.05 -20.32
C SER A 184 3.29 5.21 -19.99
N SER A 185 3.62 5.34 -18.70
CA SER A 185 4.98 5.25 -18.19
C SER A 185 5.03 4.88 -16.70
N SER A 186 6.09 4.20 -16.27
CA SER A 186 6.39 4.00 -14.86
C SER A 186 7.19 5.19 -14.33
N ILE A 187 6.72 5.82 -13.25
CA ILE A 187 7.42 6.93 -12.61
C ILE A 187 8.59 6.36 -11.80
N SER A 188 9.79 6.96 -11.94
CA SER A 188 10.96 6.53 -11.20
C SER A 188 10.74 6.66 -9.68
N VAL A 189 11.44 5.84 -8.88
CA VAL A 189 11.34 5.92 -7.42
C VAL A 189 11.96 7.20 -6.85
N ASP A 190 12.79 7.91 -7.64
CA ASP A 190 13.37 9.19 -7.27
C ASP A 190 12.35 10.33 -7.46
N ASP A 191 11.50 10.21 -8.48
CA ASP A 191 10.45 11.17 -8.82
C ASP A 191 9.15 10.97 -8.03
N SER A 192 8.78 9.72 -7.74
CA SER A 192 7.65 9.38 -6.88
C SER A 192 8.01 8.21 -5.98
N LEU A 193 8.55 8.52 -4.80
CA LEU A 193 8.92 7.55 -3.80
C LEU A 193 7.67 6.75 -3.37
N PRO A 194 7.71 5.40 -3.42
CA PRO A 194 6.56 4.55 -3.13
C PRO A 194 5.97 4.70 -1.72
N ALA A 195 4.73 4.24 -1.56
CA ALA A 195 4.19 3.97 -0.23
C ALA A 195 4.85 2.72 0.37
N GLY A 196 5.04 2.69 1.69
CA GLY A 196 5.58 1.51 2.38
C GLY A 196 4.76 0.26 2.07
N GLY A 197 5.44 -0.82 1.67
CA GLY A 197 4.81 -2.07 1.26
C GLY A 197 4.15 -2.06 -0.12
N GLN A 198 4.20 -0.96 -0.91
CA GLN A 198 3.61 -0.95 -2.26
C GLN A 198 4.23 -2.05 -3.13
N GLY A 199 3.38 -2.84 -3.79
CA GLY A 199 3.79 -3.99 -4.60
C GLY A 199 3.81 -5.33 -3.84
N ALA A 200 3.87 -5.34 -2.50
CA ALA A 200 3.86 -6.58 -1.72
C ALA A 200 2.43 -7.00 -1.32
N VAL A 201 2.22 -8.32 -1.23
CA VAL A 201 1.03 -8.94 -0.63
C VAL A 201 1.40 -9.45 0.76
N GLY A 202 0.57 -9.13 1.74
CA GLY A 202 0.70 -9.58 3.12
C GLY A 202 -0.42 -10.55 3.50
N ILE A 203 -0.10 -11.49 4.38
CA ILE A 203 -1.04 -12.46 4.91
C ILE A 203 -1.07 -12.34 6.43
N GLU A 204 -2.24 -11.97 6.93
CA GLU A 204 -2.56 -11.88 8.35
C GLU A 204 -3.23 -13.17 8.81
N CYS A 205 -2.90 -13.63 10.01
CA CYS A 205 -3.58 -14.76 10.65
C CYS A 205 -3.49 -14.69 12.17
N ARG A 206 -4.10 -15.66 12.85
CA ARG A 206 -4.03 -15.78 14.30
C ARG A 206 -2.61 -16.10 14.76
N SER A 207 -2.16 -15.44 15.84
CA SER A 207 -0.81 -15.60 16.39
C SER A 207 -0.56 -16.95 17.04
N ALA A 208 -1.60 -17.66 17.47
CA ALA A 208 -1.49 -18.97 18.09
C ALA A 208 -1.62 -20.15 17.10
N ASP A 209 -1.85 -19.90 15.81
CA ASP A 209 -2.15 -20.93 14.81
C ASP A 209 -0.88 -21.41 14.08
N ASN A 210 -0.04 -22.17 14.80
CA ASN A 210 1.25 -22.67 14.30
C ASN A 210 1.11 -23.53 13.02
N ASP A 211 -0.01 -24.23 12.85
CA ASP A 211 -0.28 -25.03 11.65
C ASP A 211 -0.41 -24.12 10.42
N ILE A 212 -1.14 -23.00 10.55
CA ILE A 212 -1.25 -22.00 9.49
C ILE A 212 0.12 -21.37 9.22
N HIS A 213 0.91 -21.06 10.25
CA HIS A 213 2.25 -20.49 10.06
C HIS A 213 3.15 -21.43 9.24
N ALA A 214 3.11 -22.74 9.53
CA ALA A 214 3.85 -23.74 8.77
C ALA A 214 3.39 -23.82 7.30
N LEU A 215 2.08 -23.72 7.05
CA LEU A 215 1.53 -23.71 5.68
C LEU A 215 1.93 -22.45 4.89
N LEU A 216 2.10 -21.31 5.57
CA LEU A 216 2.49 -20.05 4.95
C LEU A 216 3.99 -19.92 4.70
N ALA A 217 4.83 -20.70 5.40
CA ALA A 217 6.29 -20.60 5.30
C ALA A 217 6.84 -20.66 3.84
N PRO A 218 6.33 -21.52 2.93
CA PRO A 218 6.80 -21.57 1.54
C PRO A 218 6.42 -20.34 0.69
N LEU A 219 5.46 -19.52 1.14
CA LEU A 219 5.02 -18.30 0.45
C LEU A 219 5.83 -17.08 0.90
N HIS A 220 6.47 -17.17 2.06
CA HIS A 220 7.20 -16.05 2.66
C HIS A 220 8.48 -15.75 1.87
N HIS A 221 8.61 -14.51 1.39
CA HIS A 221 9.79 -14.05 0.68
C HIS A 221 10.64 -13.16 1.58
N GLN A 222 11.72 -13.72 2.13
CA GLN A 222 12.55 -13.09 3.16
C GLN A 222 13.09 -11.72 2.75
N ASP A 223 13.55 -11.56 1.50
CA ASP A 223 14.10 -10.28 1.03
C ASP A 223 13.03 -9.20 0.84
N THR A 224 11.79 -9.59 0.54
CA THR A 224 10.68 -8.62 0.59
C THR A 224 10.33 -8.29 2.03
N ALA A 225 10.27 -9.28 2.91
CA ALA A 225 9.97 -9.06 4.31
C ALA A 225 10.96 -8.09 4.96
N THR A 226 12.27 -8.28 4.77
CA THR A 226 13.30 -7.34 5.25
C THR A 226 13.05 -5.90 4.80
N ARG A 227 12.80 -5.68 3.49
CA ARG A 227 12.53 -4.34 2.95
C ARG A 227 11.26 -3.72 3.55
N VAL A 228 10.19 -4.50 3.63
CA VAL A 228 8.88 -4.06 4.14
C VAL A 228 8.92 -3.81 5.66
N THR A 229 9.74 -4.54 6.42
CA THR A 229 9.97 -4.28 7.85
C THR A 229 10.55 -2.89 8.07
N ALA A 230 11.58 -2.50 7.34
CA ALA A 230 12.16 -1.14 7.43
C ALA A 230 11.14 -0.05 7.05
N GLU A 231 10.41 -0.26 5.97
CA GLU A 231 9.37 0.66 5.49
C GLU A 231 8.21 0.83 6.49
N ARG A 232 7.79 -0.26 7.14
CA ARG A 232 6.74 -0.25 8.17
C ARG A 232 7.21 0.39 9.46
N ALA A 233 8.44 0.13 9.89
CA ALA A 233 9.01 0.72 11.10
C ALA A 233 9.07 2.26 10.99
N LEU A 234 9.49 2.78 9.82
CA LEU A 234 9.44 4.22 9.53
C LEU A 234 8.02 4.77 9.63
N ASN A 235 7.07 4.16 8.90
CA ASN A 235 5.68 4.64 8.91
C ASN A 235 5.06 4.58 10.31
N LYS A 236 5.32 3.51 11.06
CA LYS A 236 4.81 3.33 12.42
C LYS A 236 5.35 4.43 13.34
N HIS A 237 6.65 4.70 13.29
CA HIS A 237 7.29 5.72 14.12
C HIS A 237 6.77 7.14 13.82
N LEU A 238 6.45 7.44 12.56
CA LEU A 238 5.81 8.70 12.16
C LEU A 238 4.30 8.76 12.44
N ASN A 239 3.72 7.76 13.11
CA ASN A 239 2.27 7.61 13.31
C ASN A 239 1.50 7.71 11.98
N GLY A 240 2.06 7.10 10.93
CA GLY A 240 1.51 7.12 9.58
C GLY A 240 0.33 6.18 9.37
N GLY A 241 -0.45 6.49 8.34
CA GLY A 241 -1.51 5.65 7.77
C GLY A 241 -1.66 5.90 6.27
N CYS A 242 -2.64 5.28 5.61
CA CYS A 242 -2.80 5.42 4.14
C CYS A 242 -3.15 6.86 3.66
N GLN A 243 -3.38 7.78 4.61
CA GLN A 243 -3.94 9.11 4.37
C GLN A 243 -2.96 10.23 4.70
N VAL A 244 -1.71 9.93 5.04
CA VAL A 244 -0.68 10.94 5.29
C VAL A 244 0.29 11.02 4.10
N PRO A 245 0.95 12.17 3.91
CA PRO A 245 1.91 12.38 2.83
C PRO A 245 3.29 11.77 3.14
N ILE A 246 3.30 10.51 3.57
CA ILE A 246 4.52 9.76 3.87
C ILE A 246 4.83 8.82 2.70
N ALA A 247 6.09 8.80 2.27
CA ALA A 247 6.64 7.78 1.40
C ALA A 247 7.82 7.09 2.10
N CYS A 248 8.00 5.80 1.80
CA CYS A 248 9.21 5.09 2.19
C CYS A 248 9.42 3.89 1.27
N TYR A 249 10.68 3.66 0.93
CA TYR A 249 11.06 2.59 0.03
C TYR A 249 12.46 2.09 0.34
N ALA A 250 12.56 0.77 0.51
CA ALA A 250 13.79 0.08 0.80
C ALA A 250 14.27 -0.75 -0.40
N VAL A 251 15.57 -0.68 -0.65
CA VAL A 251 16.30 -1.53 -1.61
C VAL A 251 17.25 -2.42 -0.83
N LEU A 252 17.36 -3.68 -1.23
CA LEU A 252 18.30 -4.64 -0.64
C LEU A 252 19.47 -4.82 -1.62
N GLU A 253 20.69 -4.60 -1.14
CA GLU A 253 21.95 -4.66 -1.88
C GLU A 253 22.87 -5.67 -1.18
N GLY A 254 22.61 -6.97 -1.40
CA GLY A 254 23.24 -8.05 -0.65
C GLY A 254 22.84 -8.02 0.83
N GLU A 255 23.82 -7.88 1.72
CA GLU A 255 23.60 -7.83 3.18
C GLU A 255 23.31 -6.41 3.70
N GLN A 256 23.24 -5.42 2.83
CA GLN A 256 22.89 -4.04 3.18
C GLN A 256 21.47 -3.71 2.69
N ILE A 257 20.74 -2.98 3.52
CA ILE A 257 19.46 -2.37 3.17
C ILE A 257 19.64 -0.86 3.11
N TRP A 258 19.15 -0.25 2.04
CA TRP A 258 19.06 1.20 1.87
C TRP A 258 17.61 1.62 1.97
N LEU A 259 17.28 2.41 3.00
CA LEU A 259 15.95 2.96 3.20
C LEU A 259 15.95 4.45 2.88
N ARG A 260 14.98 4.86 2.05
CA ARG A 260 14.64 6.26 1.82
C ARG A 260 13.28 6.56 2.40
N GLY A 261 13.14 7.71 3.04
CA GLY A 261 11.91 8.24 3.62
C GLY A 261 11.63 9.66 3.15
N LEU A 262 10.34 10.01 3.07
CA LEU A 262 9.90 11.35 2.70
C LEU A 262 8.60 11.72 3.43
N VAL A 263 8.50 12.98 3.84
CA VAL A 263 7.28 13.62 4.36
C VAL A 263 7.08 14.93 3.59
N GLY A 264 5.92 15.11 2.96
CA GLY A 264 5.65 16.27 2.10
C GLY A 264 4.42 17.08 2.50
N ASP A 265 4.42 18.38 2.24
CA ASP A 265 3.20 19.19 2.35
C ASP A 265 2.28 18.88 1.15
N PRO A 266 1.03 18.42 1.37
CA PRO A 266 0.09 18.17 0.27
C PRO A 266 -0.29 19.43 -0.51
N LYS A 267 -0.10 20.64 0.04
CA LYS A 267 -0.28 21.91 -0.66
C LYS A 267 0.87 22.20 -1.64
N GLY A 268 1.93 21.39 -1.60
CA GLY A 268 3.14 21.54 -2.41
C GLY A 268 4.20 22.42 -1.74
N GLY A 269 5.36 22.54 -2.38
CA GLY A 269 6.41 23.49 -1.99
C GLY A 269 7.41 22.99 -0.94
N LEU A 270 7.07 22.00 -0.11
CA LEU A 270 8.00 21.42 0.87
C LEU A 270 7.99 19.90 0.85
N LEU A 271 9.18 19.30 0.69
CA LEU A 271 9.44 17.87 0.84
C LEU A 271 10.64 17.68 1.77
N LEU A 272 10.43 17.03 2.90
CA LEU A 272 11.49 16.56 3.79
C LEU A 272 11.94 15.19 3.31
N ARG A 273 13.26 14.95 3.28
CA ARG A 273 13.86 13.69 2.83
C ARG A 273 14.89 13.22 3.83
N ALA A 274 14.93 11.93 4.06
CA ALA A 274 15.98 11.28 4.83
C ALA A 274 16.29 9.92 4.21
N GLU A 275 17.52 9.47 4.37
CA GLU A 275 17.95 8.16 3.92
C GLU A 275 19.09 7.64 4.78
N ALA A 276 19.15 6.32 4.92
CA ALA A 276 20.24 5.66 5.61
C ALA A 276 20.44 4.24 5.08
N ARG A 277 21.61 3.67 5.36
CA ARG A 277 21.97 2.28 5.06
C ARG A 277 22.35 1.56 6.33
N ALA A 278 21.97 0.29 6.42
CA ALA A 278 22.32 -0.57 7.55
C ALA A 278 22.43 -2.04 7.11
N PRO A 279 23.03 -2.92 7.93
CA PRO A 279 22.89 -4.37 7.76
C PRO A 279 21.42 -4.79 7.69
N ARG A 280 21.11 -5.83 6.90
CA ARG A 280 19.74 -6.33 6.74
C ARG A 280 19.09 -6.81 8.05
N SER A 281 19.89 -7.18 9.06
CA SER A 281 19.42 -7.53 10.41
C SER A 281 18.79 -6.35 11.15
N ASP A 282 19.16 -5.13 10.77
CA ASP A 282 18.82 -3.90 11.50
C ASP A 282 17.67 -3.15 10.81
N ALA A 283 16.92 -3.83 9.94
CA ALA A 283 15.87 -3.23 9.12
C ALA A 283 14.86 -2.39 9.92
N GLU A 284 14.39 -2.90 11.07
CA GLU A 284 13.46 -2.17 11.92
C GLU A 284 14.10 -0.92 12.55
N ALA A 285 15.31 -1.05 13.11
CA ALA A 285 16.06 0.06 13.69
C ALA A 285 16.37 1.16 12.65
N LEU A 286 16.71 0.75 11.41
CA LEU A 286 16.90 1.65 10.28
C LEU A 286 15.62 2.46 9.98
N GLY A 287 14.45 1.81 10.03
CA GLY A 287 13.17 2.49 9.86
C GLY A 287 12.92 3.57 10.90
N VAL A 288 13.22 3.28 12.17
CA VAL A 288 13.12 4.25 13.27
C VAL A 288 14.09 5.40 13.07
N GLN A 289 15.36 5.12 12.74
CA GLN A 289 16.37 6.14 12.49
C GLN A 289 15.94 7.15 11.41
N VAL A 290 15.52 6.65 10.24
CA VAL A 290 15.09 7.53 9.14
C VAL A 290 13.84 8.34 9.51
N ALA A 291 12.95 7.79 10.34
CA ALA A 291 11.80 8.53 10.86
C ALA A 291 12.23 9.65 11.83
N GLU A 292 13.17 9.39 12.74
CA GLU A 292 13.73 10.39 13.65
C GLU A 292 14.44 11.52 12.90
N ASP A 293 15.19 11.19 11.84
CA ASP A 293 15.82 12.19 10.96
C ASP A 293 14.78 13.10 10.27
N LEU A 294 13.64 12.54 9.85
CA LEU A 294 12.53 13.33 9.30
C LEU A 294 11.86 14.20 10.37
N LEU A 295 11.67 13.68 11.58
CA LEU A 295 11.12 14.45 12.71
C LEU A 295 12.05 15.60 13.10
N GLY A 296 13.36 15.39 13.10
CA GLY A 296 14.38 16.43 13.32
C GLY A 296 14.35 17.55 12.28
N GLN A 297 13.84 17.27 11.08
CA GLN A 297 13.61 18.25 10.02
C GLN A 297 12.25 18.96 10.10
N GLY A 298 11.40 18.63 11.07
CA GLY A 298 10.08 19.24 11.23
C GLY A 298 8.90 18.47 10.62
N ALA A 299 9.07 17.17 10.31
CA ALA A 299 7.98 16.35 9.76
C ALA A 299 6.71 16.35 10.62
N ASN A 300 6.86 16.49 11.95
CA ASN A 300 5.74 16.50 12.89
C ASN A 300 4.75 17.63 12.59
N ASP A 301 5.22 18.79 12.15
CA ASP A 301 4.36 19.96 11.89
C ASP A 301 3.51 19.74 10.64
N ILE A 302 4.10 19.14 9.59
CA ILE A 302 3.39 18.74 8.37
C ILE A 302 2.35 17.67 8.69
N LEU A 303 2.71 16.65 9.49
CA LEU A 303 1.78 15.57 9.82
C LEU A 303 0.61 16.07 10.68
N LYS A 304 0.88 16.96 11.65
CA LYS A 304 -0.17 17.58 12.47
C LYS A 304 -1.11 18.47 11.67
N SER A 305 -0.64 19.22 10.68
CA SER A 305 -1.53 20.06 9.87
C SER A 305 -2.53 19.21 9.08
N VAL A 306 -2.09 18.06 8.56
CA VAL A 306 -2.96 17.10 7.86
C VAL A 306 -3.99 16.46 8.79
N TYR A 307 -3.61 16.11 10.02
CA TYR A 307 -4.54 15.55 11.01
C TYR A 307 -5.49 16.60 11.61
N GLY A 308 -5.05 17.86 11.77
CA GLY A 308 -5.85 18.96 12.31
C GLY A 308 -6.96 19.42 11.36
N GLU A 309 -6.72 19.42 10.04
CA GLU A 309 -7.73 19.73 9.03
C GLU A 309 -8.83 18.63 8.93
N ALA A 310 -8.55 17.39 9.34
CA ALA A 310 -9.55 16.31 9.35
C ALA A 310 -10.58 16.42 10.50
N GLY A 311 -10.31 17.24 11.52
CA GLY A 311 -11.18 17.42 12.70
C GLY A 311 -12.07 18.68 12.67
N HIS A 312 -11.88 19.55 11.68
CA HIS A 312 -12.63 20.81 11.56
C HIS A 312 -13.05 21.04 10.11
N GLU A 313 -14.15 20.40 9.69
CA GLU A 313 -15.06 20.84 8.62
C GLU A 313 -16.31 19.97 8.58
#